data_AF-A0A0Q7W4J4-F1
#
_entry.id   AF-A0A0Q7W4J4-F1
#
_cell.length_a   1.000
_cell.length_b   1.000
_cell.length_c   1.000
_cell.angle_alpha   90.00
_cell.angle_beta   90.00
_cell.angle_gamma   90.00
#
_symmetry.space_group_name_H-M   'P 1'
#
loop_
_entity.id
_entity.type
_entity.pdbx_description
1 polymer ?
#
loop_
_entity_poly.entity_id
_entity_poly.type
_entity_poly.pdbx_seq_one_letter_code
_entity_poly.pdbx_strand_id
1 'polypeptide(L)'
;MRYGLFMATAAMVAAIALAGCTTTSVDTTKTTAIDATPESVEVSDLASGKAQFRDGNYGLAEKHFRKAVELQADNAEAWMGLAASYDQLGRFDFADRAYDQLLKVAGRKAQVVNNMGYSQLLRGNKKKARSLFLEARKAMVDTTVVDANLALLDKA
;
A
#
# COMPACT_ATOMS: atom_id res chain seq x y z
N MET A 1 72.01 -45.30 37.99
CA MET A 1 72.85 -46.03 37.02
C MET A 1 72.27 -45.80 35.63
N ARG A 2 72.96 -44.98 34.81
CA ARG A 2 73.66 -45.32 33.55
C ARG A 2 72.75 -45.12 32.31
N TYR A 3 73.00 -44.04 31.54
CA TYR A 3 73.58 -44.01 30.17
C TYR A 3 72.69 -44.72 29.13
N GLY A 4 72.30 -44.17 27.97
CA GLY A 4 72.81 -43.10 27.12
C GLY A 4 72.65 -43.53 25.63
N LEU A 5 72.88 -42.60 24.68
CA LEU A 5 73.01 -42.80 23.21
C LEU A 5 71.68 -42.89 22.41
N PHE A 6 71.38 -42.10 21.37
CA PHE A 6 72.16 -41.83 20.15
C PHE A 6 71.80 -40.47 19.47
N MET A 7 72.86 -39.76 19.03
CA MET A 7 73.10 -39.04 17.75
C MET A 7 71.98 -38.20 17.06
N ALA A 8 72.18 -36.88 16.91
CA ALA A 8 72.68 -36.15 15.72
C ALA A 8 71.63 -36.07 14.59
N THR A 9 71.18 -34.91 14.09
CA THR A 9 71.95 -33.91 13.32
C THR A 9 71.12 -32.63 13.04
N ALA A 10 71.85 -31.56 12.68
CA ALA A 10 71.55 -30.51 11.69
C ALA A 10 70.48 -29.42 11.95
N ALA A 11 71.02 -28.26 12.36
CA ALA A 11 70.76 -26.87 11.94
C ALA A 11 69.66 -26.56 10.89
N MET A 12 68.85 -25.53 11.19
CA MET A 12 68.85 -24.28 10.40
C MET A 12 68.17 -23.12 11.16
N VAL A 13 68.77 -21.94 11.06
CA VAL A 13 68.39 -20.67 11.70
C VAL A 13 67.41 -19.90 10.79
N ALA A 14 66.38 -19.30 11.35
CA ALA A 14 65.78 -18.08 10.81
C ALA A 14 65.08 -17.28 11.92
N ALA A 15 65.66 -16.12 12.25
CA ALA A 15 65.11 -15.15 13.18
C ALA A 15 63.97 -14.37 12.51
N ILE A 16 62.76 -14.41 13.07
CA ILE A 16 61.63 -13.58 12.62
C ILE A 16 61.55 -12.37 13.56
N ALA A 17 62.03 -11.23 13.08
CA ALA A 17 61.81 -9.94 13.73
C ALA A 17 60.37 -9.49 13.48
N LEU A 18 59.59 -9.34 14.56
CA LEU A 18 58.26 -8.74 14.51
C LEU A 18 58.41 -7.22 14.38
N ALA A 19 58.36 -6.72 13.14
CA ALA A 19 58.17 -5.30 12.88
C ALA A 19 56.69 -4.96 13.09
N GLY A 20 56.42 -4.07 14.05
CA GLY A 20 55.07 -3.59 14.36
C GLY A 20 54.51 -2.73 13.23
N CYS A 21 53.29 -3.03 12.78
CA CYS A 21 52.53 -2.15 11.91
C CYS A 21 51.96 -0.99 12.73
N THR A 22 52.43 0.22 12.47
CA THR A 22 51.80 1.47 12.91
C THR A 22 50.52 1.70 12.12
N THR A 23 49.38 1.83 12.79
CA THR A 23 48.12 2.23 12.15
C THR A 23 48.20 3.72 11.79
N THR A 24 48.29 4.04 10.50
CA THR A 24 48.13 5.41 10.00
C THR A 24 46.64 5.71 9.85
N SER A 25 46.23 6.84 10.44
CA SER A 25 44.90 7.43 10.45
C SER A 25 44.33 7.63 9.04
N VAL A 26 43.09 7.17 8.81
CA VAL A 26 42.33 7.45 7.59
C VAL A 26 41.71 8.85 7.70
N ASP A 27 42.18 9.75 6.85
CA ASP A 27 41.66 11.10 6.63
C ASP A 27 40.27 11.01 5.98
N THR A 28 39.25 11.56 6.65
CA THR A 28 37.84 11.52 6.23
C THR A 28 37.45 12.83 5.55
N THR A 29 38.15 13.18 4.48
CA THR A 29 37.82 14.41 3.75
C THR A 29 37.84 14.23 2.23
N LYS A 30 36.62 14.11 1.65
CA LYS A 30 36.22 14.19 0.22
C LYS A 30 36.68 13.02 -0.67
N THR A 31 35.81 12.31 -1.38
CA THR A 31 35.11 12.70 -2.64
C THR A 31 34.26 11.44 -3.00
N THR A 32 33.01 11.42 -3.47
CA THR A 32 32.39 11.99 -4.68
C THR A 32 30.87 11.75 -4.59
N ALA A 33 30.09 12.79 -4.93
CA ALA A 33 28.71 12.80 -5.41
C ALA A 33 27.90 11.48 -5.38
N ILE A 34 26.94 11.41 -4.46
CA ILE A 34 25.69 10.68 -4.70
C ILE A 34 24.62 11.75 -4.88
N ASP A 35 24.55 12.34 -6.08
CA ASP A 35 23.30 12.95 -6.55
C ASP A 35 22.36 11.79 -6.89
N ALA A 36 21.77 11.21 -5.85
CA ALA A 36 20.61 10.36 -5.97
C ALA A 36 19.41 11.13 -5.42
N THR A 37 19.05 12.21 -6.11
CA THR A 37 17.63 12.50 -6.25
C THR A 37 17.21 11.96 -7.62
N PRO A 38 16.74 10.70 -7.73
CA PRO A 38 15.39 10.64 -8.25
C PRO A 38 14.60 11.53 -7.28
N GLU A 39 14.20 12.71 -7.73
CA GLU A 39 12.97 13.30 -7.25
C GLU A 39 11.90 12.26 -7.62
N SER A 40 11.85 11.16 -6.85
CA SER A 40 10.83 10.15 -6.95
C SER A 40 9.61 10.93 -6.59
N VAL A 41 8.81 11.25 -7.60
CA VAL A 41 7.52 11.90 -7.42
C VAL A 41 6.88 11.21 -6.21
N GLU A 42 6.74 11.95 -5.11
CA GLU A 42 6.08 11.44 -3.91
C GLU A 42 4.60 11.27 -4.27
N VAL A 43 4.28 10.14 -4.92
CA VAL A 43 2.93 9.83 -5.31
C VAL A 43 2.19 9.46 -4.04
N SER A 44 1.29 10.34 -3.62
CA SER A 44 0.39 10.08 -2.50
C SER A 44 -0.27 8.71 -2.67
N ASP A 45 -0.39 7.96 -1.57
CA ASP A 45 -1.10 6.68 -1.55
C ASP A 45 -2.53 6.79 -2.10
N LEU A 46 -3.18 7.95 -1.98
CA LEU A 46 -4.48 8.20 -2.63
C LEU A 46 -4.38 8.10 -4.18
N ALA A 47 -3.38 8.74 -4.77
CA ALA A 47 -3.17 8.74 -6.22
C ALA A 47 -2.78 7.34 -6.73
N SER A 48 -1.90 6.64 -6.00
CA SER A 48 -1.53 5.26 -6.29
C SER A 48 -2.75 4.32 -6.18
N GLY A 49 -3.57 4.47 -5.14
CA GLY A 49 -4.80 3.70 -4.96
C GLY A 49 -5.78 3.90 -6.12
N LYS A 50 -5.99 5.14 -6.56
CA LYS A 50 -6.82 5.47 -7.72
C LYS A 50 -6.27 4.86 -9.01
N ALA A 51 -4.97 4.87 -9.22
CA ALA A 51 -4.35 4.26 -10.39
C ALA A 51 -4.58 2.74 -10.40
N GLN A 52 -4.22 2.06 -9.31
CA GLN A 52 -4.41 0.62 -9.19
C GLN A 52 -5.88 0.20 -9.31
N PHE A 53 -6.82 1.02 -8.82
CA PHE A 53 -8.25 0.73 -8.96
C PHE A 53 -8.70 0.77 -10.42
N ARG A 54 -8.26 1.79 -11.19
CA ARG A 54 -8.57 1.90 -12.62
C ARG A 54 -8.01 0.73 -13.42
N ASP A 55 -6.85 0.22 -13.01
CA ASP A 55 -6.19 -0.91 -13.65
C ASP A 55 -6.80 -2.27 -13.23
N GLY A 56 -7.83 -2.27 -12.38
CA GLY A 56 -8.48 -3.49 -11.89
C GLY A 56 -7.69 -4.23 -10.81
N ASN A 57 -6.55 -3.69 -10.37
CA ASN A 57 -5.70 -4.26 -9.33
C ASN A 57 -6.27 -3.95 -7.94
N TYR A 58 -7.48 -4.41 -7.64
CA TYR A 58 -8.23 -4.01 -6.46
C TYR A 58 -7.53 -4.34 -5.14
N GLY A 59 -6.72 -5.39 -5.09
CA GLY A 59 -5.90 -5.72 -3.92
C GLY A 59 -4.74 -4.75 -3.68
N LEU A 60 -4.14 -4.19 -4.74
CA LEU A 60 -3.13 -3.13 -4.60
C LEU A 60 -3.81 -1.79 -4.28
N ALA A 61 -4.94 -1.51 -4.92
CA ALA A 61 -5.76 -0.33 -4.63
C ALA A 61 -6.16 -0.29 -3.15
N GLU A 62 -6.63 -1.43 -2.59
CA GLU A 62 -6.96 -1.57 -1.18
C GLU A 62 -5.79 -1.19 -0.27
N LYS A 63 -4.58 -1.69 -0.52
CA LYS A 63 -3.40 -1.40 0.29
C LYS A 63 -3.08 0.09 0.30
N HIS A 64 -3.13 0.73 -0.87
CA HIS A 64 -2.86 2.15 -1.00
C HIS A 64 -3.95 3.01 -0.36
N PHE A 65 -5.23 2.72 -0.62
CA PHE A 65 -6.32 3.45 0.05
C PHE A 65 -6.31 3.26 1.57
N ARG A 66 -5.96 2.06 2.06
CA ARG A 66 -5.78 1.81 3.49
C ARG A 66 -4.68 2.68 4.09
N LYS A 67 -3.51 2.75 3.44
CA LYS A 67 -2.43 3.65 3.87
C LYS A 67 -2.84 5.12 3.82
N ALA A 68 -3.61 5.52 2.81
CA ALA A 68 -4.14 6.88 2.72
C ALA A 68 -5.08 7.24 3.89
N VAL A 69 -5.97 6.33 4.33
CA VAL A 69 -6.84 6.58 5.50
C VAL A 69 -6.09 6.48 6.83
N GLU A 70 -5.01 5.69 6.91
CA GLU A 70 -4.11 5.67 8.07
C GLU A 70 -3.36 7.00 8.24
N LEU A 71 -3.00 7.64 7.12
CA LEU A 71 -2.34 8.95 7.12
C LEU A 71 -3.32 10.11 7.34
N GLN A 72 -4.53 10.02 6.78
CA GLN A 72 -5.57 11.06 6.84
C GLN A 72 -6.94 10.42 7.05
N ALA A 73 -7.32 10.23 8.32
CA ALA A 73 -8.56 9.55 8.68
C ALA A 73 -9.83 10.30 8.27
N ASP A 74 -9.76 11.60 7.97
CA ASP A 74 -10.87 12.43 7.49
C ASP A 74 -10.97 12.50 5.96
N ASN A 75 -10.08 11.82 5.23
CA ASN A 75 -10.07 11.83 3.77
C ASN A 75 -11.20 10.95 3.20
N ALA A 76 -12.32 11.60 2.87
CA ALA A 76 -13.50 10.95 2.30
C ALA A 76 -13.21 10.21 0.97
N GLU A 77 -12.32 10.73 0.13
CA GLU A 77 -12.00 10.08 -1.15
C GLU A 77 -11.25 8.76 -0.92
N ALA A 78 -10.32 8.74 0.04
CA ALA A 78 -9.60 7.53 0.42
C ALA A 78 -10.54 6.46 1.00
N TRP A 79 -11.48 6.85 1.88
CA TRP A 79 -12.51 5.93 2.39
C TRP A 79 -13.43 5.39 1.30
N MET A 80 -13.81 6.23 0.34
CA MET A 80 -14.62 5.81 -0.81
C MET A 80 -13.87 4.81 -1.69
N GLY A 81 -12.60 5.09 -1.99
CA GLY A 81 -11.74 4.16 -2.73
C GLY A 81 -11.55 2.84 -1.99
N LEU A 82 -11.33 2.87 -0.68
CA LEU A 82 -11.18 1.67 0.15
C LEU A 82 -12.45 0.81 0.15
N ALA A 83 -13.62 1.43 0.32
CA ALA A 83 -14.91 0.74 0.28
C ALA A 83 -15.15 0.09 -1.09
N ALA A 84 -14.91 0.84 -2.17
CA ALA A 84 -15.04 0.33 -3.53
C ALA A 84 -14.06 -0.81 -3.82
N SER A 85 -12.81 -0.73 -3.35
CA SER A 85 -11.85 -1.83 -3.47
C SER A 85 -12.32 -3.09 -2.77
N TYR A 86 -12.87 -2.98 -1.55
CA TYR A 86 -13.43 -4.13 -0.85
C TYR A 86 -14.65 -4.72 -1.55
N ASP A 87 -15.52 -3.88 -2.12
CA ASP A 87 -16.65 -4.31 -2.93
C ASP A 87 -16.21 -5.16 -4.12
N GLN A 88 -15.19 -4.70 -4.88
CA GLN A 88 -14.65 -5.43 -6.03
C GLN A 88 -13.95 -6.74 -5.64
N LEU A 89 -13.41 -6.80 -4.42
CA LEU A 89 -12.81 -8.02 -3.85
C LEU A 89 -13.86 -8.98 -3.25
N GLY A 90 -15.15 -8.63 -3.24
CA GLY A 90 -16.21 -9.40 -2.58
C GLY A 90 -16.11 -9.41 -1.05
N ARG A 91 -15.27 -8.54 -0.48
CA ARG A 91 -15.03 -8.40 0.97
C ARG A 91 -16.05 -7.45 1.59
N PHE A 92 -17.32 -7.80 1.44
CA PHE A 92 -18.46 -6.93 1.74
C PHE A 92 -18.53 -6.48 3.20
N ASP A 93 -18.04 -7.28 4.13
CA ASP A 93 -17.95 -6.93 5.55
C ASP A 93 -16.96 -5.79 5.81
N PHE A 94 -15.84 -5.76 5.08
CA PHE A 94 -14.88 -4.64 5.12
C PHE A 94 -15.42 -3.43 4.37
N ALA A 95 -16.12 -3.64 3.25
CA ALA A 95 -16.77 -2.57 2.51
C ALA A 95 -17.79 -1.82 3.39
N ASP A 96 -18.63 -2.54 4.14
CA ASP A 96 -19.60 -1.93 5.07
C ASP A 96 -18.89 -1.07 6.13
N ARG A 97 -17.82 -1.57 6.75
CA ARG A 97 -17.03 -0.78 7.72
C ARG A 97 -16.43 0.48 7.09
N ALA A 98 -15.93 0.39 5.86
CA ALA A 98 -15.37 1.54 5.16
C ALA A 98 -16.46 2.55 4.77
N TYR A 99 -17.65 2.10 4.33
CA TYR A 99 -18.80 2.97 4.11
C TYR A 99 -19.29 3.64 5.39
N ASP A 100 -19.28 2.95 6.53
CA ASP A 100 -19.64 3.54 7.83
C ASP A 100 -18.68 4.67 8.22
N GLN A 101 -17.38 4.51 7.97
CA GLN A 101 -16.41 5.60 8.17
C GLN A 101 -16.62 6.73 7.17
N LEU A 102 -16.84 6.40 5.89
CA LEU A 102 -17.15 7.39 4.86
C LEU A 102 -18.37 8.25 5.22
N LEU A 103 -19.43 7.63 5.76
CA LEU A 103 -20.63 8.33 6.19
C LEU A 103 -20.36 9.27 7.37
N LYS A 104 -19.45 8.91 8.28
CA LYS A 104 -19.04 9.80 9.40
C LYS A 104 -18.29 11.02 8.90
N VAL A 105 -17.38 10.85 7.93
CA VAL A 105 -16.51 11.95 7.47
C VAL A 105 -17.15 12.82 6.39
N ALA A 106 -17.92 12.22 5.47
CA ALA A 106 -18.48 12.91 4.31
C ALA A 106 -19.98 13.17 4.42
N GLY A 107 -20.66 12.53 5.36
CA GLY A 107 -22.11 12.51 5.44
C GLY A 107 -22.76 11.68 4.31
N ARG A 108 -24.08 11.60 4.36
CA ARG A 108 -24.89 10.84 3.40
C ARG A 108 -25.13 11.61 2.10
N LYS A 109 -24.05 11.92 1.37
CA LYS A 109 -24.10 12.61 0.07
C LYS A 109 -24.59 11.67 -1.04
N ALA A 110 -25.20 12.22 -2.09
CA ALA A 110 -25.79 11.43 -3.18
C ALA A 110 -24.78 10.48 -3.85
N GLN A 111 -23.53 10.91 -4.05
CA GLN A 111 -22.46 10.08 -4.59
C GLN A 111 -22.11 8.88 -3.69
N VAL A 112 -22.09 9.09 -2.36
CA VAL A 112 -21.86 8.02 -1.38
C VAL A 112 -23.00 7.02 -1.44
N VAL A 113 -24.24 7.50 -1.45
CA VAL A 113 -25.44 6.65 -1.53
C VAL A 113 -25.47 5.85 -2.84
N ASN A 114 -25.08 6.45 -3.97
CA ASN A 114 -24.94 5.74 -5.23
C ASN A 114 -23.93 4.58 -5.13
N ASN A 115 -22.75 4.81 -4.55
CA ASN A 115 -21.74 3.76 -4.39
C ASN A 115 -22.21 2.65 -3.43
N MET A 116 -22.90 3.00 -2.35
CA MET A 116 -23.56 2.00 -1.50
C MET A 116 -24.62 1.20 -2.27
N GLY A 117 -25.36 1.84 -3.18
CA GLY A 117 -26.30 1.16 -4.08
C GLY A 117 -25.60 0.14 -4.96
N TYR A 118 -24.45 0.52 -5.54
CA TYR A 118 -23.63 -0.36 -6.35
C TYR A 118 -23.03 -1.52 -5.55
N SER A 119 -22.57 -1.26 -4.31
CA SER A 119 -22.17 -2.31 -3.36
C SER A 119 -23.28 -3.34 -3.15
N GLN A 120 -24.53 -2.90 -2.96
CA GLN A 120 -25.66 -3.80 -2.78
C GLN A 120 -26.01 -4.57 -4.06
N LEU A 121 -25.79 -3.98 -5.24
CA LEU A 121 -25.94 -4.67 -6.51
C LEU A 121 -24.94 -5.82 -6.64
N LEU A 122 -23.66 -5.59 -6.32
CA LEU A 122 -22.62 -6.63 -6.33
C LEU A 122 -22.94 -7.81 -5.39
N ARG A 123 -23.66 -7.54 -4.30
CA ARG A 123 -24.14 -8.56 -3.35
C ARG A 123 -25.40 -9.29 -3.81
N GLY A 124 -25.97 -8.93 -4.97
CA GLY A 124 -27.25 -9.47 -5.46
C GLY A 124 -28.48 -8.87 -4.76
N ASN A 125 -28.31 -7.91 -3.86
CA ASN A 125 -29.38 -7.27 -3.09
C ASN A 125 -30.11 -6.20 -3.92
N LYS A 126 -30.66 -6.59 -5.08
CA LYS A 126 -31.26 -5.69 -6.09
C LYS A 126 -32.32 -4.75 -5.52
N LYS A 127 -33.15 -5.22 -4.58
CA LYS A 127 -34.16 -4.38 -3.90
C LYS A 127 -33.53 -3.20 -3.16
N LYS A 128 -32.47 -3.46 -2.39
CA LYS A 128 -31.75 -2.43 -1.61
C LYS A 128 -30.95 -1.52 -2.54
N ALA A 129 -30.29 -2.09 -3.54
CA ALA A 129 -29.59 -1.32 -4.59
C ALA A 129 -30.51 -0.32 -5.28
N ARG A 130 -31.69 -0.77 -5.74
CA ARG A 130 -32.70 0.11 -6.37
C ARG A 130 -33.10 1.27 -5.45
N SER A 131 -33.38 0.98 -4.17
CA SER A 131 -33.74 2.01 -3.20
C SER A 131 -32.66 3.09 -3.07
N LEU A 132 -31.39 2.67 -2.97
CA LEU A 132 -30.26 3.58 -2.80
C LEU A 132 -29.99 4.39 -4.08
N PHE A 133 -30.05 3.78 -5.26
CA PHE A 133 -29.92 4.52 -6.52
C PHE A 133 -31.03 5.56 -6.68
N LEU A 134 -32.29 5.21 -6.39
CA LEU A 134 -33.39 6.16 -6.45
C LEU A 134 -33.24 7.30 -5.43
N GLU A 135 -32.69 7.02 -4.25
CA GLU A 135 -32.35 8.05 -3.26
C GLU A 135 -31.26 8.99 -3.80
N ALA A 136 -30.15 8.45 -4.31
CA ALA A 136 -29.06 9.24 -4.89
C ALA A 136 -29.57 10.12 -6.05
N ARG A 137 -30.37 9.55 -6.96
CA ARG A 137 -30.89 10.25 -8.14
C ARG A 137 -31.68 11.51 -7.80
N LYS A 138 -32.40 11.53 -6.67
CA LYS A 138 -33.18 12.72 -6.24
C LYS A 138 -32.31 13.93 -5.93
N ALA A 139 -31.04 13.72 -5.58
CA ALA A 139 -30.13 14.77 -5.11
C ALA A 139 -28.95 15.03 -6.07
N MET A 140 -28.86 14.31 -7.19
CA MET A 140 -27.80 14.52 -8.19
C MET A 140 -28.28 15.42 -9.32
N VAL A 141 -27.41 16.36 -9.73
CA VAL A 141 -27.63 17.19 -10.93
C VAL A 141 -27.40 16.36 -12.20
N ASP A 142 -26.31 15.59 -12.23
CA ASP A 142 -26.04 14.61 -13.29
C ASP A 142 -26.45 13.22 -12.84
N THR A 143 -27.46 12.64 -13.50
CA THR A 143 -28.00 11.33 -13.16
C THR A 143 -27.43 10.21 -14.03
N THR A 144 -26.55 10.50 -14.99
CA THR A 144 -26.06 9.56 -16.01
C THR A 144 -25.53 8.27 -15.38
N VAL A 145 -24.68 8.38 -14.35
CA VAL A 145 -24.11 7.22 -13.64
C VAL A 145 -25.18 6.43 -12.89
N VAL A 146 -26.12 7.13 -12.24
CA VAL A 146 -27.17 6.49 -11.44
C VAL A 146 -28.17 5.76 -12.34
N ASP A 147 -28.54 6.35 -13.48
CA ASP A 147 -29.45 5.74 -14.44
C ASP A 147 -28.80 4.53 -15.14
N ALA A 148 -27.50 4.59 -15.43
CA ALA A 148 -26.74 3.42 -15.88
C ALA A 148 -26.76 2.30 -14.84
N ASN A 149 -26.54 2.62 -13.56
CA ASN A 149 -26.62 1.66 -12.46
C ASN A 149 -28.03 1.06 -12.29
N LEU A 150 -29.08 1.86 -12.44
CA LEU A 150 -30.46 1.38 -12.41
C LEU A 150 -30.75 0.40 -13.56
N ALA A 151 -30.24 0.70 -14.76
CA ALA A 151 -30.39 -0.18 -15.93
C ALA A 151 -29.69 -1.54 -15.75
N LEU A 152 -28.63 -1.63 -14.93
CA LEU A 152 -27.99 -2.92 -14.61
C LEU A 152 -28.92 -3.85 -13.80
N LEU A 153 -29.85 -3.30 -13.02
CA LEU A 153 -30.78 -4.11 -12.22
C LEU A 153 -31.77 -4.90 -13.07
N ASP A 154 -32.09 -4.39 -14.26
CA ASP A 154 -33.10 -4.96 -15.15
C ASP A 154 -32.50 -6.02 -16.10
N LYS A 155 -31.16 -6.10 -16.18
CA LYS A 155 -30.41 -7.02 -17.04
C LYS A 155 -29.90 -8.29 -16.34
N ALA A 156 -29.97 -8.31 -15.01
CA ALA A 156 -29.40 -9.36 -14.17
C ALA A 156 -30.46 -10.30 -13.60
#